data_AF-A0A5J4PMU8-F1
#
_entry.id   AF-A0A5J4PMU8-F1
#
_cell.length_a   1.000
_cell.length_b   1.000
_cell.length_c   1.000
_cell.angle_alpha   90.00
_cell.angle_beta   90.00
_cell.angle_gamma   90.00
#
_symmetry.space_group_name_H-M   'P 1'
#
loop_
_entity.id
_entity.type
_entity.pdbx_description
1 polymer ?
#
loop_
_entity_poly.entity_id
_entity_poly.type
_entity_poly.pdbx_seq_one_letter_code
_entity_poly.pdbx_strand_id
1 'polypeptide(L)'
;KITPKAGEAGIIVGFIVGMMRLIANIFKDKLNTLDLTEIDWFWNTNWLVFEIYLLVFTVLVMVAVSFFTKKASEEKLKGITFFTQSPIQKAETRASWNYWDIVTSLGVVILCVLFYIYFW
;
A
#
# COMPACT_ATOMS: atom_id res chain seq x y z
N LYS A 1 -7.85 -15.16 -0.86
CA LYS A 1 -8.65 -14.79 -2.05
C LYS A 1 -9.04 -13.33 -1.89
N ILE A 2 -8.75 -12.42 -2.82
CA ILE A 2 -9.26 -11.04 -2.81
C ILE A 2 -10.35 -10.89 -3.87
N THR A 3 -11.31 -9.99 -3.64
CA THR A 3 -12.44 -9.72 -4.54
C THR A 3 -12.46 -8.24 -4.94
N PRO A 4 -13.12 -7.87 -6.05
CA PRO A 4 -13.25 -6.46 -6.43
C PRO A 4 -13.91 -5.61 -5.33
N LYS A 5 -14.96 -6.15 -4.69
CA LYS A 5 -15.65 -5.46 -3.58
C LYS A 5 -14.80 -5.31 -2.32
N ALA A 6 -13.89 -6.26 -2.07
CA ALA A 6 -12.89 -6.09 -1.01
C ALA A 6 -11.93 -4.93 -1.33
N GLY A 7 -11.43 -4.82 -2.56
CA GLY A 7 -10.57 -3.71 -2.98
C GLY A 7 -11.26 -2.34 -2.87
N GLU A 8 -12.51 -2.25 -3.32
CA GLU A 8 -13.35 -1.05 -3.18
C GLU A 8 -13.50 -0.63 -1.71
N ALA A 9 -13.87 -1.58 -0.83
CA ALA A 9 -13.99 -1.32 0.60
C ALA A 9 -12.66 -0.90 1.24
N GLY A 10 -11.55 -1.56 0.87
CA GLY A 10 -10.22 -1.23 1.37
C GLY A 10 -9.80 0.20 1.06
N ILE A 11 -10.02 0.65 -0.18
CA ILE A 11 -9.70 2.02 -0.61
C ILE A 11 -10.59 3.04 0.11
N ILE A 12 -11.90 2.81 0.15
CA ILE A 12 -12.85 3.75 0.78
C ILE A 12 -12.55 3.89 2.27
N VAL A 13 -12.42 2.76 2.99
CA VAL A 13 -12.16 2.76 4.43
C VAL A 13 -10.78 3.33 4.74
N GLY A 14 -9.75 2.92 3.99
CA GLY A 14 -8.38 3.45 4.16
C GLY A 14 -8.31 4.95 3.94
N PHE A 15 -8.97 5.46 2.90
CA PHE A 15 -9.06 6.89 2.63
C PHE A 15 -9.76 7.65 3.76
N ILE A 16 -10.90 7.16 4.25
CA ILE A 16 -11.63 7.82 5.35
C ILE A 16 -10.76 7.87 6.62
N VAL A 17 -10.09 6.78 6.99
CA VAL A 17 -9.21 6.75 8.17
C VAL A 17 -8.00 7.68 7.98
N GLY A 18 -7.38 7.69 6.81
CA GLY A 18 -6.29 8.62 6.48
C GLY A 18 -6.73 10.09 6.53
N MET A 19 -7.91 10.41 6.01
CA MET A 19 -8.47 11.77 6.08
C MET A 19 -8.77 12.20 7.52
N MET A 20 -9.35 11.31 8.33
CA MET A 20 -9.55 11.56 9.77
C MET A 20 -8.21 11.82 10.48
N ARG A 21 -7.17 11.04 10.13
CA ARG A 21 -5.81 11.22 10.66
C ARG A 21 -5.23 12.58 10.31
N LEU A 22 -5.43 13.05 9.08
CA LEU A 22 -4.98 14.38 8.64
C LEU A 22 -5.70 15.50 9.39
N ILE A 23 -7.02 15.41 9.55
CA ILE A 23 -7.79 16.37 10.33
C ILE A 23 -7.31 16.40 11.79
N ALA A 24 -7.07 15.22 12.39
CA ALA A 24 -6.56 15.14 13.76
C ALA A 24 -5.16 15.77 13.90
N ASN A 25 -4.30 15.68 12.87
CA ASN A 25 -3.02 16.38 12.85
C ASN A 25 -3.17 17.90 12.85
N ILE A 26 -4.15 18.45 12.11
CA ILE A 26 -4.42 19.90 12.06
C ILE A 26 -4.80 20.43 13.45
N PHE A 27 -5.58 19.65 14.21
CA PHE A 27 -6.07 20.04 15.53
C PHE A 27 -5.29 19.42 16.68
N LYS A 28 -4.09 18.88 16.43
CA LYS A 28 -3.32 18.09 17.39
C LYS A 28 -3.14 18.78 18.74
N ASP A 29 -2.77 20.06 18.74
CA ASP A 29 -2.55 20.82 19.97
C ASP A 29 -3.82 20.93 20.81
N LYS A 30 -4.99 21.12 20.17
CA LYS A 30 -6.28 21.15 20.86
C LYS A 30 -6.68 19.77 21.37
N LEU A 31 -6.48 18.72 20.56
CA LEU A 31 -6.78 17.34 20.96
C LEU A 31 -5.95 16.89 22.16
N ASN A 32 -4.69 17.33 22.25
CA ASN A 32 -3.82 17.07 23.39
C ASN A 32 -4.24 17.78 24.69
N THR A 33 -5.18 18.76 24.63
CA THR A 33 -5.76 19.37 25.84
C THR A 33 -6.96 18.59 26.38
N LEU A 34 -7.49 17.64 25.61
CA LEU A 34 -8.60 16.79 26.03
C LEU A 34 -8.05 15.57 26.78
N ASP A 35 -8.78 15.11 27.79
CA ASP A 35 -8.45 13.88 28.53
C ASP A 35 -8.90 12.65 27.72
N LEU A 36 -8.14 12.34 26.66
CA LEU A 36 -8.41 11.26 25.69
C LEU A 36 -7.23 10.29 25.59
N THR A 37 -6.66 9.94 26.73
CA THR A 37 -5.42 9.14 26.81
C THR A 37 -5.51 7.76 26.18
N GLU A 38 -6.71 7.17 26.05
CA GLU A 38 -6.85 5.85 25.41
C GLU A 38 -6.77 5.89 23.87
N ILE A 39 -6.97 7.05 23.26
CA ILE A 39 -7.06 7.22 21.80
C ILE A 39 -6.05 8.23 21.23
N ASP A 40 -5.26 8.87 22.08
CA ASP A 40 -4.32 9.92 21.69
C ASP A 40 -3.21 9.42 20.75
N TRP A 41 -2.89 8.12 20.81
CA TRP A 41 -2.01 7.43 19.89
C TRP A 41 -2.38 7.69 18.43
N PHE A 42 -3.68 7.91 18.14
CA PHE A 42 -4.16 8.17 16.80
C PHE A 42 -3.52 9.44 16.19
N TRP A 43 -3.32 10.51 16.96
CA TRP A 43 -2.69 11.75 16.47
C TRP A 43 -1.24 11.96 16.93
N ASN A 44 -0.83 11.32 18.02
CA ASN A 44 0.52 11.42 18.57
C ASN A 44 1.53 10.48 17.90
N THR A 45 1.09 9.39 17.27
CA THR A 45 1.98 8.48 16.52
C THR A 45 2.65 9.19 15.35
N ASN A 46 3.94 8.90 15.13
CA ASN A 46 4.71 9.37 13.99
C ASN A 46 3.96 9.06 12.68
N TRP A 47 3.90 10.03 11.78
CA TRP A 47 3.12 9.91 10.55
C TRP A 47 3.50 8.68 9.71
N LEU A 48 4.79 8.38 9.52
CA LEU A 48 5.23 7.21 8.74
C LEU A 48 4.80 5.90 9.38
N VAL A 49 4.91 5.79 10.70
CA VAL A 49 4.50 4.59 11.44
C VAL A 49 2.99 4.39 11.34
N PHE A 50 2.22 5.49 11.40
CA PHE A 50 0.78 5.44 11.21
C PHE A 50 0.40 4.95 9.80
N GLU A 51 1.09 5.38 8.75
CA GLU A 51 0.83 4.89 7.37
C GLU A 51 1.07 3.38 7.24
N ILE A 52 2.06 2.83 7.97
CA ILE A 52 2.28 1.37 8.03
C ILE A 52 1.09 0.67 8.71
N TYR A 53 0.60 1.20 9.84
CA TYR A 53 -0.60 0.67 10.50
C TYR A 53 -1.84 0.75 9.62
N LEU A 54 -2.00 1.87 8.91
CA LEU A 54 -3.10 2.07 7.97
C LEU A 54 -3.05 1.06 6.82
N LEU A 55 -1.86 0.79 6.26
CA LEU A 55 -1.68 -0.23 5.23
C LEU A 55 -2.09 -1.61 5.74
N VAL A 56 -1.58 -2.03 6.91
CA VAL A 56 -1.91 -3.33 7.51
C VAL A 56 -3.42 -3.42 7.78
N PHE A 57 -4.01 -2.37 8.36
CA PHE A 57 -5.44 -2.29 8.62
C PHE A 57 -6.27 -2.41 7.32
N THR A 58 -5.93 -1.67 6.27
CA THR A 58 -6.62 -1.75 4.98
C THR A 58 -6.52 -3.15 4.37
N VAL A 59 -5.35 -3.82 4.48
CA VAL A 59 -5.19 -5.21 4.05
C VAL A 59 -6.13 -6.13 4.85
N LEU A 60 -6.22 -5.98 6.17
CA LEU A 60 -7.12 -6.77 7.01
C LEU A 60 -8.59 -6.55 6.64
N VAL A 61 -9.00 -5.31 6.37
CA VAL A 61 -10.36 -4.98 5.88
C VAL A 61 -10.64 -5.68 4.55
N MET A 62 -9.71 -5.60 3.59
CA MET A 62 -9.85 -6.28 2.31
C MET A 62 -9.98 -7.80 2.49
N VAL A 63 -9.15 -8.39 3.35
CA VAL A 63 -9.22 -9.83 3.66
C VAL A 63 -10.56 -10.19 4.30
N ALA A 64 -11.02 -9.44 5.30
CA ALA A 64 -12.31 -9.67 5.96
C ALA A 64 -13.47 -9.61 4.96
N VAL A 65 -13.57 -8.53 4.17
CA VAL A 65 -14.64 -8.34 3.16
C VAL A 65 -14.59 -9.42 2.07
N SER A 66 -13.41 -9.95 1.76
CA SER A 66 -13.25 -10.99 0.73
C SER A 66 -13.94 -12.32 1.09
N PHE A 67 -14.10 -12.62 2.38
CA PHE A 67 -14.82 -13.80 2.85
C PHE A 67 -16.32 -13.72 2.60
N PHE A 68 -16.87 -12.51 2.57
CA PHE A 68 -18.31 -12.26 2.38
C PHE A 68 -18.68 -11.88 0.94
N THR A 69 -17.72 -11.86 0.01
CA THR A 69 -17.93 -11.36 -1.35
C THR A 69 -17.54 -12.37 -2.44
N LYS A 70 -18.19 -12.24 -3.60
CA LYS A 70 -17.99 -13.15 -4.75
C LYS A 70 -16.63 -12.92 -5.41
N LYS A 71 -15.98 -14.01 -5.82
CA LYS A 71 -14.76 -13.96 -6.63
C LYS A 71 -15.10 -13.34 -7.99
N ALA A 72 -14.16 -12.58 -8.58
CA ALA A 72 -14.26 -12.20 -9.98
C ALA A 72 -14.20 -13.46 -10.88
N SER A 73 -14.83 -13.40 -12.05
CA SER A 73 -14.74 -14.45 -13.07
C SER A 73 -13.31 -14.60 -13.58
N GLU A 74 -12.95 -15.78 -14.07
CA GLU A 74 -11.60 -16.06 -14.58
C GLU A 74 -11.23 -15.15 -15.75
N GLU A 75 -12.19 -14.86 -16.63
CA GLU A 75 -12.02 -13.90 -17.73
C GLU A 75 -11.61 -12.51 -17.23
N LYS A 76 -12.26 -12.01 -16.17
CA LYS A 76 -11.92 -10.71 -15.57
C LYS A 76 -10.57 -10.73 -14.84
N LEU A 77 -10.07 -11.89 -14.46
CA LEU A 77 -8.78 -12.01 -13.78
C LEU A 77 -7.61 -12.22 -14.77
N LYS A 78 -7.90 -12.56 -16.03
CA LYS A 78 -6.90 -12.87 -17.04
C LYS A 78 -5.95 -11.68 -17.25
N GLY A 79 -4.65 -11.91 -17.07
CA GLY A 79 -3.61 -10.90 -17.22
C GLY A 79 -3.47 -9.88 -16.08
N ILE A 80 -4.37 -9.85 -15.09
CA ILE A 80 -4.31 -8.88 -13.98
C ILE A 80 -3.30 -9.28 -12.89
N THR A 81 -3.09 -10.58 -12.71
CA THR A 81 -2.16 -11.11 -11.71
C THR A 81 -1.03 -11.87 -12.37
N PHE A 82 0.11 -11.99 -11.70
CA PHE A 82 1.27 -12.72 -12.21
C PHE A 82 0.93 -14.14 -12.68
N PHE A 83 0.07 -14.85 -11.95
CA PHE A 83 -0.34 -16.21 -12.29
C PHE A 83 -1.39 -16.31 -13.40
N THR A 84 -2.05 -15.21 -13.77
CA THR A 84 -3.10 -15.20 -14.80
C THR A 84 -2.61 -14.65 -16.15
N GLN A 85 -1.32 -14.34 -16.28
CA GLN A 85 -0.73 -13.84 -17.52
C GLN A 85 -0.64 -14.93 -18.60
N SER A 86 -1.04 -14.59 -19.82
CA SER A 86 -0.88 -15.45 -20.99
C SER A 86 0.60 -15.59 -21.40
N PRO A 87 0.98 -16.63 -22.16
CA PRO A 87 2.34 -16.76 -22.69
C PRO A 87 2.77 -15.53 -23.51
N ILE A 88 1.85 -14.93 -24.26
CA ILE A 88 2.09 -13.73 -25.06
C ILE A 88 2.42 -12.54 -24.15
N GLN A 89 1.63 -12.30 -23.10
CA GLN A 89 1.88 -11.21 -22.14
C GLN A 89 3.23 -11.36 -21.42
N LYS A 90 3.62 -12.60 -21.11
CA LYS A 90 4.94 -12.89 -20.54
C LYS A 90 6.07 -12.59 -21.52
N ALA A 91 5.89 -12.95 -22.80
CA ALA A 91 6.86 -12.66 -23.85
C ALA A 91 6.99 -11.14 -24.07
N GLU A 92 5.88 -10.40 -24.11
CA GLU A 92 5.86 -8.94 -24.20
C GLU A 92 6.56 -8.28 -23.00
N THR A 93 6.27 -8.73 -21.78
CA THR A 93 6.93 -8.23 -20.56
C THR A 93 8.43 -8.51 -20.56
N ARG A 94 8.87 -9.64 -21.15
CA ARG A 94 10.30 -9.93 -21.29
C ARG A 94 10.95 -9.09 -22.38
N ALA A 95 10.25 -8.85 -23.48
CA ALA A 95 10.73 -8.04 -24.59
C ALA A 95 10.73 -6.54 -24.26
N SER A 96 10.00 -6.11 -23.22
CA SER A 96 9.90 -4.69 -22.85
C SER A 96 11.16 -4.12 -22.18
N TRP A 97 12.13 -4.96 -21.81
CA TRP A 97 13.37 -4.54 -21.19
C TRP A 97 14.57 -5.29 -21.75
N ASN A 98 15.73 -4.66 -21.69
CA ASN A 98 17.00 -5.24 -22.14
C ASN A 98 18.08 -5.08 -21.05
N TYR A 99 19.30 -5.49 -21.39
CA TYR A 99 20.42 -5.49 -20.43
C TYR A 99 20.73 -4.10 -19.85
N TRP A 100 20.51 -3.02 -20.59
CA TRP A 100 20.73 -1.65 -20.10
C TRP A 100 19.76 -1.25 -18.98
N ASP A 101 18.52 -1.73 -19.00
CA ASP A 101 17.56 -1.48 -17.92
C ASP A 101 18.03 -2.11 -16.61
N ILE A 102 18.67 -3.29 -16.67
CA ILE A 102 19.26 -3.93 -15.50
C ILE A 102 20.47 -3.15 -15.01
N VAL A 103 21.42 -2.81 -15.89
CA VAL A 103 22.65 -2.10 -15.52
C VAL A 103 22.34 -0.75 -14.89
N THR A 104 21.41 0.00 -15.46
CA THR A 104 21.01 1.31 -14.93
C THR A 104 20.29 1.16 -13.58
N SER A 105 19.36 0.20 -13.44
CA SER A 105 18.68 -0.08 -12.17
C SER A 105 19.67 -0.47 -11.07
N LEU A 106 20.62 -1.36 -11.35
CA LEU A 106 21.67 -1.75 -10.40
C LEU A 106 22.58 -0.58 -10.06
N GLY A 107 22.95 0.25 -11.04
CA GLY A 107 23.75 1.45 -10.82
C GLY A 107 23.09 2.41 -9.83
N VAL A 108 21.78 2.69 -10.00
CA VAL A 108 21.01 3.53 -9.07
C VAL A 108 20.99 2.92 -7.66
N VAL A 109 20.72 1.61 -7.54
CA VAL A 109 20.71 0.93 -6.24
C VAL A 109 22.08 1.03 -5.54
N ILE A 110 23.18 0.80 -6.27
CA ILE A 110 24.54 0.90 -5.73
C ILE A 110 24.84 2.32 -5.27
N LEU A 111 24.48 3.34 -6.06
CA LEU A 111 24.67 4.75 -5.67
C LEU A 111 23.89 5.09 -4.40
N CYS A 112 22.63 4.64 -4.28
CA CYS A 112 21.85 4.78 -3.05
C CYS A 112 22.55 4.11 -1.86
N VAL A 113 23.01 2.87 -2.00
CA VAL A 113 23.70 2.14 -0.93
C VAL A 113 24.99 2.85 -0.52
N LEU A 114 25.83 3.27 -1.47
CA LEU A 114 27.07 4.01 -1.19
C LEU A 114 26.80 5.34 -0.48
N PHE A 115 25.75 6.05 -0.89
CA PHE A 115 25.31 7.27 -0.22
C PHE A 115 24.96 6.98 1.24
N TYR A 116 24.13 5.97 1.51
CA TYR A 116 23.80 5.58 2.88
C TYR A 116 25.04 5.14 3.67
N ILE A 117 25.98 4.39 3.10
CA ILE A 117 27.22 4.01 3.81
C ILE A 117 28.08 5.22 4.18
N TYR A 118 28.16 6.23 3.31
CA TYR A 118 29.02 7.39 3.53
C TYR A 118 28.40 8.45 4.45
N PHE A 119 27.08 8.68 4.33
CA PHE A 119 26.40 9.79 5.02
C PHE A 119 25.59 9.38 6.25
N TRP A 120 25.36 8.08 6.48
CA TRP A 120 24.71 7.60 7.69
C TRP A 120 25.74 7.43 8.81
#